data_AF-A0A941HLC4-F1
#
_entry.id   AF-A0A941HLC4-F1
#
_cell.length_a   1.000
_cell.length_b   1.000
_cell.length_c   1.000
_cell.angle_alpha   90.00
_cell.angle_beta   90.00
_cell.angle_gamma   90.00
#
_symmetry.space_group_name_H-M   'P 1'
#
loop_
_entity.id
_entity.type
_entity.pdbx_description
1 polymer ?
#
loop_
_entity_poly.entity_id
_entity_poly.type
_entity_poly.pdbx_seq_one_letter_code
_entity_poly.pdbx_strand_id
1 'polypeptide(L)'
;MRSFRFCLFLLFPFFSLMGQSSSGDVEQWTTLEITLTSNEQYKNPYTDVDVWAIFYDDKNHEFIRPAFWDGNNIWKVRFAPPTGNVEWKWKSFASNQKDVGLQGQSGSFRSVPHSGTNKLLKNGLLTMSEGHRSIVQHSGKPFLMVADTPWAIPFRASVEQVEIYAKDRQEKGFNTVLLMTLQPDMKAEGPNKRNTEQGFKRAFKDLSKGSLNQMNIDYFQYYDKIITTLIAHEIVPVHQPVFHGFGWKGLEVLGRSINPKEYERYCKYLLARYGSLPAIWLLGGDHNGKDPGILESGEMLEKWDCYAQPTGIHYNPCDDYLASWAKEDSDHCFHYNKTYQEKEWLDFQWA
;
A
#
# COMPACT_ATOMS: atom_id res chain seq x y z
N MET A 1 33.01 43.45 26.63
CA MET A 1 31.62 43.27 26.15
C MET A 1 31.50 41.89 25.51
N ARG A 2 31.03 40.88 26.25
CA ARG A 2 30.77 39.53 25.70
C ARG A 2 29.26 39.41 25.46
N SER A 3 28.89 39.27 24.18
CA SER A 3 27.50 39.14 23.72
C SER A 3 26.99 37.74 24.03
N PHE A 4 25.98 37.64 24.88
CA PHE A 4 25.18 36.43 25.07
C PHE A 4 24.12 36.37 23.96
N ARG A 5 24.23 35.38 23.07
CA ARG A 5 23.16 35.05 22.11
C ARG A 5 22.19 34.08 22.78
N PHE A 6 20.98 34.55 23.08
CA PHE A 6 19.85 33.72 23.45
C PHE A 6 19.44 32.89 22.21
N CYS A 7 19.62 31.57 22.26
CA CYS A 7 18.97 30.66 21.32
C CYS A 7 17.55 30.36 21.82
N LEU A 8 16.57 30.90 21.12
CA LEU A 8 15.15 30.57 21.32
C LEU A 8 14.91 29.19 20.68
N PHE A 9 14.79 28.14 21.50
CA PHE A 9 14.35 26.83 21.02
C PHE A 9 12.85 26.88 20.71
N LEU A 10 12.51 26.92 19.43
CA LEU A 10 11.16 26.65 18.94
C LEU A 10 10.88 25.15 19.10
N LEU A 11 10.13 24.80 20.15
CA LEU A 11 9.54 23.48 20.36
C LEU A 11 8.47 23.25 19.29
N PHE A 12 8.79 22.46 18.26
CA PHE A 12 7.78 21.85 17.39
C PHE A 12 7.12 20.69 18.15
N PRO A 13 5.77 20.61 18.23
CA PRO A 13 5.12 19.46 18.81
C PRO A 13 5.29 18.27 17.86
N PHE A 14 6.02 17.26 18.32
CA PHE A 14 5.99 15.92 17.73
C PHE A 14 4.57 15.37 17.90
N PHE A 15 3.81 15.24 16.82
CA PHE A 15 2.68 14.33 16.79
C PHE A 15 3.24 12.90 16.74
N SER A 16 3.43 12.31 17.92
CA SER A 16 3.55 10.88 18.07
C SER A 16 2.20 10.25 17.69
N LEU A 17 2.23 9.21 16.85
CA LEU A 17 1.16 8.22 16.84
C LEU A 17 1.08 7.66 18.27
N MET A 18 0.03 8.05 19.00
CA MET A 18 -0.31 7.42 20.27
C MET A 18 -0.76 5.98 20.01
N GLY A 19 -0.24 5.06 20.83
CA GLY A 19 -0.76 3.71 21.04
C GLY A 19 0.31 2.63 20.91
N GLN A 20 0.70 1.86 21.92
CA GLN A 20 0.25 1.81 23.32
C GLN A 20 1.23 0.93 24.12
N SER A 21 1.28 1.18 25.43
CA SER A 21 1.81 0.26 26.44
C SER A 21 1.07 -1.07 26.43
N SER A 22 1.71 -2.12 26.96
CA SER A 22 1.25 -3.51 27.10
C SER A 22 -0.02 -3.73 27.96
N SER A 23 -1.14 -3.04 27.69
CA SER A 23 -2.42 -3.22 28.39
C SER A 23 -3.63 -2.52 27.72
N GLY A 24 -3.70 -2.45 26.40
CA GLY A 24 -4.81 -1.79 25.70
C GLY A 24 -5.57 -2.71 24.76
N ASP A 25 -6.88 -2.51 24.69
CA ASP A 25 -7.74 -3.22 23.74
C ASP A 25 -7.53 -2.68 22.33
N VAL A 26 -7.60 -3.58 21.34
CA VAL A 26 -7.57 -3.24 19.91
C VAL A 26 -8.98 -3.38 19.34
N GLU A 27 -9.53 -2.30 18.82
CA GLU A 27 -10.84 -2.36 18.18
C GLU A 27 -10.80 -3.19 16.89
N GLN A 28 -11.86 -3.96 16.63
CA GLN A 28 -12.05 -4.67 15.37
C GLN A 28 -11.77 -3.75 14.17
N TRP A 29 -11.10 -4.29 13.17
CA TRP A 29 -10.79 -3.60 11.91
C TRP A 29 -9.94 -2.33 12.03
N THR A 30 -9.37 -2.07 13.21
CA THR A 30 -8.38 -1.01 13.41
C THR A 30 -6.98 -1.59 13.45
N THR A 31 -6.00 -0.84 12.97
CA THR A 31 -4.62 -1.31 12.88
C THR A 31 -3.95 -1.40 14.26
N LEU A 32 -3.60 -2.62 14.68
CA LEU A 32 -2.52 -2.87 15.62
C LEU A 32 -1.18 -2.79 14.87
N GLU A 33 -0.25 -1.97 15.36
CA GLU A 33 1.12 -1.90 14.85
C GLU A 33 2.10 -2.50 15.88
N ILE A 34 2.79 -3.57 15.49
CA ILE A 34 3.84 -4.20 16.28
C ILE A 34 5.19 -3.76 15.71
N THR A 35 6.07 -3.27 16.58
CA THR A 35 7.46 -2.91 16.22
C THR A 35 8.40 -4.03 16.62
N LEU A 36 9.20 -4.49 15.68
CA LEU A 36 10.28 -5.46 15.86
C LEU A 36 11.62 -4.77 15.58
N THR A 37 12.62 -5.07 16.39
CA THR A 37 13.96 -4.46 16.29
C THR A 37 14.96 -5.56 15.99
N SER A 38 15.60 -5.47 14.83
CA SER A 38 16.63 -6.43 14.42
C SER A 38 17.89 -6.32 15.27
N ASN A 39 18.49 -7.48 15.55
CA ASN A 39 19.79 -7.61 16.19
C ASN A 39 20.94 -7.78 15.17
N GLU A 40 20.61 -7.92 13.89
CA GLU A 40 21.56 -8.11 12.80
C GLU A 40 21.74 -6.83 11.98
N GLN A 41 22.80 -6.80 11.17
CA GLN A 41 23.03 -5.74 10.20
C GLN A 41 22.85 -6.28 8.79
N TYR A 42 21.94 -5.65 8.04
CA TYR A 42 21.70 -5.96 6.63
C TYR A 42 22.30 -4.88 5.75
N LYS A 43 22.87 -5.28 4.62
CA LYS A 43 23.41 -4.33 3.64
C LYS A 43 22.27 -3.52 3.03
N ASN A 44 21.15 -4.18 2.76
CA ASN A 44 19.92 -3.57 2.32
C ASN A 44 18.73 -4.23 3.06
N PRO A 45 18.28 -3.64 4.18
CA PRO A 45 17.19 -4.19 4.98
C PRO A 45 15.89 -4.44 4.21
N TYR A 46 15.63 -3.69 3.15
CA TYR A 46 14.44 -3.85 2.31
C TYR A 46 14.51 -5.10 1.42
N THR A 47 15.71 -5.57 1.06
CA THR A 47 15.88 -6.65 0.07
C THR A 47 16.47 -7.93 0.65
N ASP A 48 17.17 -7.84 1.78
CA ASP A 48 18.01 -8.93 2.29
C ASP A 48 17.26 -9.83 3.28
N VAL A 49 16.15 -9.37 3.85
CA VAL A 49 15.36 -10.12 4.84
C VAL A 49 13.87 -9.89 4.67
N ASP A 50 13.13 -10.99 4.73
CA ASP A 50 11.68 -10.98 4.83
C ASP A 50 11.28 -11.38 6.25
N VAL A 51 10.23 -10.74 6.77
CA VAL A 51 9.70 -11.00 8.11
C VAL A 51 8.18 -11.08 8.01
N TRP A 52 7.59 -11.92 8.83
CA TRP A 52 6.15 -12.12 8.93
C TRP A 52 5.75 -12.25 10.40
N ALA A 53 4.46 -12.14 10.68
CA ALA A 53 3.88 -12.66 11.90
C ALA A 53 2.61 -13.46 11.62
N ILE A 54 2.42 -14.53 12.39
CA ILE A 54 1.19 -15.32 12.44
C ILE A 54 0.40 -14.83 13.64
N PHE A 55 -0.88 -14.55 13.42
CA PHE A 55 -1.86 -14.17 14.44
C PHE A 55 -2.86 -15.31 14.61
N TYR A 56 -3.25 -15.56 15.86
CA TYR A 56 -4.15 -16.63 16.27
C TYR A 56 -5.32 -16.02 17.03
N ASP A 57 -6.54 -16.36 16.63
CA ASP A 57 -7.72 -16.08 17.45
C ASP A 57 -7.88 -17.13 18.57
N ASP A 58 -8.94 -17.01 19.36
CA ASP A 58 -9.26 -17.94 20.45
C ASP A 58 -9.63 -19.36 19.97
N LYS A 59 -9.89 -19.52 18.66
CA LYS A 59 -10.16 -20.79 17.99
C LYS A 59 -8.92 -21.35 17.26
N ASN A 60 -7.77 -20.67 17.37
CA ASN A 60 -6.52 -20.99 16.67
C ASN A 60 -6.62 -20.90 15.13
N HIS A 61 -7.52 -20.10 14.57
CA HIS A 61 -7.42 -19.75 13.16
C HIS A 61 -6.18 -18.89 12.93
N GLU A 62 -5.44 -19.18 11.86
CA GLU A 62 -4.19 -18.51 11.55
C GLU A 62 -4.39 -17.39 10.53
N PHE A 63 -3.84 -16.22 10.83
CA PHE A 63 -3.75 -15.09 9.90
C PHE A 63 -2.29 -14.69 9.79
N ILE A 64 -1.73 -14.78 8.58
CA ILE A 64 -0.32 -14.44 8.36
C ILE A 64 -0.24 -13.06 7.72
N ARG A 65 0.58 -12.18 8.29
CA ARG A 65 0.86 -10.85 7.74
C ARG A 65 2.34 -10.70 7.43
N PRO A 66 2.72 -10.20 6.25
CA PRO A 66 4.07 -9.75 6.01
C PRO A 66 4.37 -8.50 6.86
N ALA A 67 5.61 -8.41 7.34
CA ALA A 67 6.16 -7.21 7.94
C ALA A 67 6.79 -6.31 6.86
N PHE A 68 7.10 -5.07 7.22
CA PHE A 68 7.83 -4.15 6.36
C PHE A 68 8.97 -3.48 7.13
N TRP A 69 10.07 -3.21 6.44
CA TRP A 69 11.16 -2.39 6.97
C TRP A 69 10.72 -0.92 7.08
N ASP A 70 10.94 -0.31 8.25
CA ASP A 70 10.56 1.08 8.55
C ASP A 70 11.76 2.00 8.87
N GLY A 71 12.96 1.62 8.42
CA GLY A 71 14.18 2.40 8.59
C GLY A 71 15.08 1.83 9.67
N ASN A 72 16.38 2.13 9.58
CA ASN A 72 17.40 1.61 10.50
C ASN A 72 17.29 0.08 10.66
N ASN A 73 17.22 -0.41 11.90
CA ASN A 73 17.01 -1.81 12.25
C ASN A 73 15.55 -2.10 12.67
N ILE A 74 14.57 -1.35 12.17
CA ILE A 74 13.17 -1.46 12.57
C ILE A 74 12.33 -2.13 11.48
N TRP A 75 11.56 -3.14 11.89
CA TRP A 75 10.49 -3.75 11.12
C TRP A 75 9.17 -3.55 11.83
N LYS A 76 8.09 -3.46 11.07
CA LYS A 76 6.74 -3.33 11.61
C LYS A 76 5.81 -4.34 10.99
N VAL A 77 4.91 -4.86 11.80
CA VAL A 77 3.79 -5.69 11.36
C VAL A 77 2.50 -4.96 11.70
N ARG A 78 1.60 -4.85 10.74
CA ARG A 78 0.28 -4.26 10.93
C ARG A 78 -0.82 -5.31 10.75
N PHE A 79 -1.72 -5.39 11.72
CA PHE A 79 -2.83 -6.35 11.77
C PHE A 79 -4.12 -5.66 12.21
N ALA A 80 -5.25 -6.00 11.58
CA ALA A 80 -6.57 -5.49 11.90
C ALA A 80 -7.43 -6.69 12.32
N PRO A 81 -7.74 -6.88 13.62
CA PRO A 81 -8.41 -8.07 14.10
C PRO A 81 -9.85 -8.16 13.55
N PRO A 82 -10.21 -9.27 12.86
CA PRO A 82 -11.56 -9.48 12.35
C PRO A 82 -12.61 -9.71 13.44
N THR A 83 -12.19 -10.30 14.57
CA THR A 83 -13.07 -10.77 15.64
C THR A 83 -12.79 -10.00 16.93
N GLY A 84 -13.85 -9.45 17.52
CA GLY A 84 -13.82 -8.73 18.79
C GLY A 84 -14.24 -9.59 19.98
N ASN A 85 -13.98 -9.10 21.18
CA ASN A 85 -14.18 -9.79 22.46
C ASN A 85 -13.38 -11.11 22.61
N VAL A 86 -12.24 -11.21 21.92
CA VAL A 86 -11.35 -12.38 21.97
C VAL A 86 -9.93 -11.95 22.29
N GLU A 87 -9.15 -12.84 22.89
CA GLU A 87 -7.71 -12.67 23.02
C GLU A 87 -7.03 -13.20 21.77
N TRP A 88 -6.22 -12.36 21.15
CA TRP A 88 -5.37 -12.71 20.02
C TRP A 88 -3.94 -12.94 20.50
N LYS A 89 -3.28 -13.94 19.93
CA LYS A 89 -1.85 -14.19 20.13
C LYS A 89 -1.12 -14.00 18.82
N TRP A 90 0.15 -13.66 18.86
CA TRP A 90 0.96 -13.57 17.66
C TRP A 90 2.38 -14.05 17.87
N LYS A 91 3.01 -14.50 16.78
CA LYS A 91 4.42 -14.90 16.74
C LYS A 91 5.06 -14.48 15.42
N SER A 92 6.24 -13.88 15.46
CA SER A 92 7.01 -13.51 14.28
C SER A 92 7.95 -14.61 13.80
N PHE A 93 8.24 -14.59 12.50
CA PHE A 93 9.30 -15.39 11.89
C PHE A 93 9.96 -14.62 10.74
N ALA A 94 11.23 -14.88 10.49
CA ALA A 94 12.04 -14.19 9.49
C ALA A 94 12.78 -15.19 8.58
N SER A 95 13.08 -14.77 7.36
CA SER A 95 13.90 -15.55 6.42
C SER A 95 15.32 -15.77 6.96
N ASN A 96 15.85 -14.81 7.71
CA ASN A 96 17.08 -14.96 8.49
C ASN A 96 16.77 -15.44 9.92
N GLN A 97 16.81 -16.75 10.14
CA GLN A 97 16.52 -17.36 11.45
C GLN A 97 17.52 -16.98 12.56
N LYS A 98 18.69 -16.43 12.22
CA LYS A 98 19.69 -15.99 13.20
C LYS A 98 19.36 -14.65 13.83
N ASP A 99 18.55 -13.83 13.17
CA ASP A 99 18.15 -12.54 13.69
C ASP A 99 17.07 -12.71 14.76
N VAL A 100 17.49 -13.02 15.98
CA VAL A 100 16.58 -13.24 17.12
C VAL A 100 15.80 -11.99 17.52
N GLY A 101 16.15 -10.80 17.01
CA GLY A 101 15.35 -9.58 17.18
C GLY A 101 14.08 -9.56 16.31
N LEU A 102 14.10 -10.30 15.19
CA LEU A 102 12.96 -10.45 14.27
C LEU A 102 12.32 -11.84 14.34
N GLN A 103 13.11 -12.88 14.59
CA GLN A 103 12.68 -14.27 14.66
C GLN A 103 12.11 -14.62 16.03
N GLY A 104 10.93 -15.23 16.06
CA GLY A 104 10.37 -15.86 17.26
C GLY A 104 9.89 -14.89 18.34
N GLN A 105 9.76 -13.59 18.03
CA GLN A 105 9.10 -12.64 18.91
C GLN A 105 7.61 -12.99 19.03
N SER A 106 6.98 -12.69 20.16
CA SER A 106 5.57 -13.04 20.37
C SER A 106 4.89 -12.10 21.36
N GLY A 107 3.57 -12.04 21.31
CA GLY A 107 2.75 -11.31 22.28
C GLY A 107 1.28 -11.68 22.19
N SER A 108 0.46 -10.99 22.98
CA SER A 108 -0.99 -11.08 22.90
C SER A 108 -1.63 -9.70 23.06
N PHE A 109 -2.88 -9.59 22.62
CA PHE A 109 -3.72 -8.42 22.80
C PHE A 109 -5.19 -8.83 22.85
N ARG A 110 -6.03 -8.04 23.51
CA ARG A 110 -7.48 -8.25 23.49
C ARG A 110 -8.08 -7.44 22.37
N SER A 111 -8.89 -8.06 21.52
CA SER A 111 -9.72 -7.32 20.57
C SER A 111 -11.09 -7.02 21.16
N VAL A 112 -11.67 -5.88 20.84
CA VAL A 112 -13.01 -5.44 21.25
C VAL A 112 -13.81 -4.94 20.06
N PRO A 113 -15.16 -4.90 20.12
CA PRO A 113 -15.98 -4.33 19.07
C PRO A 113 -15.57 -2.89 18.73
N HIS A 114 -15.61 -2.56 17.44
CA HIS A 114 -15.35 -1.19 16.99
C HIS A 114 -16.38 -0.22 17.56
N SER A 115 -15.92 0.88 18.15
CA SER A 115 -16.79 1.91 18.75
C SER A 115 -16.80 3.23 17.99
N GLY A 116 -15.89 3.38 17.02
CA GLY A 116 -15.73 4.59 16.22
C GLY A 116 -16.90 4.92 15.28
N THR A 117 -16.91 6.16 14.81
CA THR A 117 -17.93 6.72 13.91
C THR A 117 -17.56 6.63 12.44
N ASN A 118 -16.29 6.34 12.11
CA ASN A 118 -15.83 6.18 10.74
C ASN A 118 -16.51 4.97 10.09
N LYS A 119 -17.32 5.21 9.06
CA LYS A 119 -18.14 4.20 8.41
C LYS A 119 -17.33 3.15 7.66
N LEU A 120 -16.13 3.50 7.19
CA LEU A 120 -15.24 2.51 6.55
C LEU A 120 -14.81 1.48 7.59
N LEU A 121 -14.22 1.93 8.70
CA LEU A 121 -13.67 1.05 9.72
C LEU A 121 -14.75 0.26 10.47
N LYS A 122 -15.89 0.89 10.76
CA LYS A 122 -17.00 0.28 11.50
C LYS A 122 -17.59 -0.98 10.85
N ASN A 123 -17.53 -1.08 9.52
CA ASN A 123 -18.11 -2.18 8.76
C ASN A 123 -17.07 -3.21 8.31
N GLY A 124 -15.81 -3.01 8.70
CA GLY A 124 -14.68 -3.86 8.32
C GLY A 124 -14.12 -3.59 6.94
N LEU A 125 -13.02 -4.30 6.64
CA LEU A 125 -12.27 -4.16 5.40
C LEU A 125 -13.10 -4.60 4.19
N LEU A 126 -12.66 -4.19 3.01
CA LEU A 126 -13.34 -4.50 1.75
C LEU A 126 -13.09 -5.95 1.34
N THR A 127 -14.05 -6.54 0.64
CA THR A 127 -13.94 -7.85 -0.02
C THR A 127 -14.93 -7.92 -1.18
N MET A 128 -14.84 -8.97 -2.00
CA MET A 128 -15.81 -9.23 -3.05
C MET A 128 -17.05 -9.94 -2.50
N SER A 129 -18.22 -9.64 -3.07
CA SER A 129 -19.42 -10.42 -2.81
C SER A 129 -19.24 -11.87 -3.29
N GLU A 130 -20.01 -12.81 -2.74
CA GLU A 130 -20.00 -14.24 -3.14
C GLU A 130 -20.22 -14.43 -4.65
N GLY A 131 -20.97 -13.54 -5.31
CA GLY A 131 -21.18 -13.55 -6.75
C GLY A 131 -20.10 -12.84 -7.58
N HIS A 132 -19.05 -12.30 -6.95
CA HIS A 132 -17.92 -11.57 -7.55
C HIS A 132 -18.34 -10.44 -8.50
N ARG A 133 -19.39 -9.70 -8.15
CA ARG A 133 -19.92 -8.58 -8.96
C ARG A 133 -19.94 -7.24 -8.26
N SER A 134 -19.68 -7.21 -6.96
CA SER A 134 -19.77 -6.00 -6.16
C SER A 134 -18.78 -6.06 -5.01
N ILE A 135 -18.26 -4.89 -4.64
CA ILE A 135 -17.47 -4.74 -3.42
C ILE A 135 -18.44 -4.64 -2.25
N VAL A 136 -18.14 -5.38 -1.19
CA VAL A 136 -18.83 -5.32 0.09
C VAL A 136 -17.81 -5.07 1.19
N GLN A 137 -18.28 -4.60 2.34
CA GLN A 137 -17.49 -4.59 3.57
C GLN A 137 -17.70 -5.91 4.30
N HIS A 138 -16.78 -6.31 5.16
CA HIS A 138 -16.86 -7.56 5.93
C HIS A 138 -18.16 -7.72 6.75
N SER A 139 -18.85 -6.64 7.10
CA SER A 139 -20.19 -6.70 7.73
C SER A 139 -21.32 -7.14 6.79
N GLY A 140 -21.03 -7.36 5.50
CA GLY A 140 -22.00 -7.63 4.44
C GLY A 140 -22.60 -6.36 3.81
N LYS A 141 -22.22 -5.17 4.28
CA LYS A 141 -22.73 -3.91 3.74
C LYS A 141 -22.18 -3.65 2.33
N PRO A 142 -23.01 -3.32 1.34
CA PRO A 142 -22.54 -2.95 0.01
C PRO A 142 -21.66 -1.69 0.03
N PHE A 143 -20.60 -1.69 -0.78
CA PHE A 143 -19.74 -0.54 -1.03
C PHE A 143 -19.83 -0.11 -2.49
N LEU A 144 -20.64 0.91 -2.78
CA LEU A 144 -20.69 1.52 -4.11
C LEU A 144 -19.50 2.46 -4.27
N MET A 145 -18.57 2.11 -5.16
CA MET A 145 -17.39 2.92 -5.44
C MET A 145 -17.76 4.20 -6.22
N VAL A 146 -17.48 5.36 -5.64
CA VAL A 146 -17.57 6.68 -6.29
C VAL A 146 -16.17 7.29 -6.23
N ALA A 147 -15.43 7.12 -7.31
CA ALA A 147 -13.98 7.35 -7.34
C ALA A 147 -13.57 8.66 -8.03
N ASP A 148 -12.47 9.25 -7.57
CA ASP A 148 -11.70 10.29 -8.27
C ASP A 148 -10.28 9.76 -8.59
N THR A 149 -9.54 10.44 -9.46
CA THR A 149 -8.23 9.96 -9.99
C THR A 149 -7.08 10.94 -9.71
N PRO A 150 -6.75 11.25 -8.44
CA PRO A 150 -5.68 12.19 -8.09
C PRO A 150 -4.29 11.50 -8.08
N TRP A 151 -3.93 10.87 -9.20
CA TRP A 151 -2.79 9.96 -9.38
C TRP A 151 -1.50 10.36 -8.66
N ALA A 152 -1.14 11.64 -8.76
CA ALA A 152 0.16 12.15 -8.34
C ALA A 152 0.23 12.60 -6.87
N ILE A 153 -0.85 12.48 -6.09
CA ILE A 153 -0.87 12.85 -4.66
C ILE A 153 0.34 12.26 -3.91
N PRO A 154 0.68 10.96 -4.03
CA PRO A 154 1.72 10.34 -3.21
C PRO A 154 3.10 10.99 -3.36
N PHE A 155 3.42 11.54 -4.53
CA PHE A 155 4.73 12.14 -4.82
C PHE A 155 4.71 13.65 -5.07
N ARG A 156 3.55 14.32 -5.10
CA ARG A 156 3.47 15.79 -5.32
C ARG A 156 2.80 16.57 -4.20
N ALA A 157 1.78 16.04 -3.55
CA ALA A 157 0.98 16.80 -2.60
C ALA A 157 1.62 16.87 -1.22
N SER A 158 1.42 17.97 -0.50
CA SER A 158 1.64 17.99 0.95
C SER A 158 0.44 17.37 1.68
N VAL A 159 0.62 16.92 2.92
CA VAL A 159 -0.48 16.38 3.75
C VAL A 159 -1.61 17.40 3.90
N GLU A 160 -1.28 18.69 4.04
CA GLU A 160 -2.27 19.77 4.14
C GLU A 160 -3.09 19.93 2.84
N GLN A 161 -2.45 19.74 1.68
CA GLN A 161 -3.15 19.72 0.40
C GLN A 161 -4.05 18.49 0.27
N VAL A 162 -3.60 17.33 0.76
CA VAL A 162 -4.42 16.11 0.80
C VAL A 162 -5.62 16.28 1.71
N GLU A 163 -5.47 16.94 2.87
CA GLU A 163 -6.58 17.24 3.79
C GLU A 163 -7.66 18.11 3.12
N ILE A 164 -7.25 19.19 2.45
CA ILE A 164 -8.18 20.07 1.71
C ILE A 164 -8.91 19.28 0.61
N TYR A 165 -8.16 18.49 -0.16
CA TYR A 165 -8.71 17.66 -1.22
C TYR A 165 -9.68 16.60 -0.67
N ALA A 166 -9.30 15.88 0.39
CA ALA A 166 -10.08 14.80 0.98
C ALA A 166 -11.41 15.32 1.54
N LYS A 167 -11.38 16.48 2.21
CA LYS A 167 -12.59 17.15 2.69
C LYS A 167 -13.52 17.52 1.53
N ASP A 168 -13.01 18.15 0.48
CA ASP A 168 -13.80 18.52 -0.71
C ASP A 168 -14.42 17.29 -1.39
N ARG A 169 -13.67 16.19 -1.49
CA ARG A 169 -14.15 14.94 -2.05
C ARG A 169 -15.23 14.29 -1.18
N GLN A 170 -15.04 14.26 0.13
CA GLN A 170 -16.01 13.74 1.08
C GLN A 170 -17.33 14.52 1.02
N GLU A 171 -17.28 15.87 0.99
CA GLU A 171 -18.47 16.74 0.89
C GLU A 171 -19.26 16.50 -0.42
N LYS A 172 -18.58 16.08 -1.49
CA LYS A 172 -19.18 15.76 -2.79
C LYS A 172 -19.62 14.29 -2.92
N GLY A 173 -19.39 13.47 -1.90
CA GLY A 173 -19.77 12.06 -1.89
C GLY A 173 -18.79 11.11 -2.60
N PHE A 174 -17.58 11.56 -2.95
CA PHE A 174 -16.50 10.65 -3.36
C PHE A 174 -16.01 9.85 -2.16
N ASN A 175 -15.76 8.56 -2.36
CA ASN A 175 -15.35 7.64 -1.31
C ASN A 175 -14.13 6.80 -1.69
N THR A 176 -13.57 7.01 -2.88
CA THR A 176 -12.44 6.23 -3.40
C THR A 176 -11.52 7.13 -4.21
N VAL A 177 -10.21 6.90 -4.14
CA VAL A 177 -9.24 7.64 -4.95
C VAL A 177 -8.17 6.72 -5.52
N LEU A 178 -7.91 6.85 -6.80
CA LEU A 178 -6.86 6.08 -7.45
C LEU A 178 -5.52 6.83 -7.43
N LEU A 179 -4.50 6.17 -6.86
CA LEU A 179 -3.17 6.71 -6.58
C LEU A 179 -2.09 5.87 -7.25
N MET A 180 -1.13 6.52 -7.92
CA MET A 180 0.14 5.91 -8.27
C MET A 180 1.05 5.97 -7.03
N THR A 181 1.38 4.83 -6.43
CA THR A 181 2.11 4.80 -5.14
C THR A 181 3.55 5.30 -5.25
N LEU A 182 4.07 5.44 -6.47
CA LEU A 182 5.31 6.13 -6.80
C LEU A 182 5.20 6.85 -8.16
N GLN A 183 6.16 7.74 -8.44
CA GLN A 183 6.30 8.32 -9.77
C GLN A 183 7.06 7.33 -10.67
N PRO A 184 6.47 6.85 -11.78
CA PRO A 184 6.97 5.67 -12.49
C PRO A 184 7.99 5.98 -13.60
N ASP A 185 8.09 7.23 -14.06
CA ASP A 185 8.97 7.56 -15.18
C ASP A 185 10.44 7.59 -14.76
N MET A 186 11.24 6.71 -15.34
CA MET A 186 12.67 6.54 -15.09
C MET A 186 13.49 7.77 -15.49
N LYS A 187 13.06 8.45 -16.56
CA LYS A 187 13.75 9.61 -17.15
C LYS A 187 13.18 10.96 -16.70
N ALA A 188 12.22 10.99 -15.78
CA ALA A 188 11.69 12.27 -15.30
C ALA A 188 12.76 13.06 -14.54
N GLU A 189 12.86 14.35 -14.85
CA GLU A 189 13.72 15.31 -14.16
C GLU A 189 12.87 16.36 -13.42
N GLY A 190 13.40 16.83 -12.29
CA GLY A 190 12.77 17.84 -11.45
C GLY A 190 13.28 17.81 -10.00
N PRO A 191 12.97 18.83 -9.19
CA PRO A 191 13.32 18.85 -7.77
C PRO A 191 12.75 17.63 -7.04
N ASN A 192 13.59 16.95 -6.24
CA ASN A 192 13.17 15.80 -5.42
C ASN A 192 12.39 16.23 -4.15
N LYS A 193 11.29 16.96 -4.36
CA LYS A 193 10.49 17.61 -3.32
C LYS A 193 9.02 17.70 -3.75
N ARG A 194 8.12 17.44 -2.79
CA ARG A 194 6.67 17.68 -2.96
C ARG A 194 6.38 19.18 -2.93
N ASN A 195 5.24 19.59 -3.46
CA ASN A 195 4.76 20.98 -3.47
C ASN A 195 5.84 21.98 -3.96
N THR A 196 6.47 21.67 -5.07
CA THR A 196 7.46 22.51 -5.74
C THR A 196 7.19 22.46 -7.23
N GLU A 197 7.38 23.58 -7.93
CA GLU A 197 7.23 23.64 -9.38
C GLU A 197 8.10 22.56 -10.06
N GLN A 198 7.50 21.78 -10.98
CA GLN A 198 8.10 20.61 -11.62
C GLN A 198 8.60 19.50 -10.68
N GLY A 199 8.41 19.64 -9.37
CA GLY A 199 8.93 18.75 -8.33
C GLY A 199 8.05 17.54 -8.08
N PHE A 200 8.73 16.45 -7.71
CA PHE A 200 8.13 15.19 -7.28
C PHE A 200 9.11 14.46 -6.36
N LYS A 201 8.59 13.79 -5.32
CA LYS A 201 9.42 12.99 -4.41
C LYS A 201 9.66 11.60 -4.99
N ARG A 202 10.90 11.11 -4.94
CA ARG A 202 11.27 9.76 -5.37
C ARG A 202 11.15 8.74 -4.24
N ALA A 203 10.45 7.64 -4.52
CA ALA A 203 10.29 6.49 -3.62
C ALA A 203 11.51 5.57 -3.60
N PHE A 204 12.25 5.49 -4.71
CA PHE A 204 13.46 4.68 -4.86
C PHE A 204 14.56 5.51 -5.50
N LYS A 205 15.80 5.36 -5.01
CA LYS A 205 16.98 6.10 -5.49
C LYS A 205 17.52 5.54 -6.82
N ASP A 206 17.23 4.28 -7.11
CA ASP A 206 17.67 3.53 -8.28
C ASP A 206 16.57 3.34 -9.33
N LEU A 207 15.39 3.96 -9.15
CA LEU A 207 14.29 3.87 -10.13
C LEU A 207 14.72 4.32 -11.52
N SER A 208 15.52 5.38 -11.63
CA SER A 208 16.03 5.86 -12.93
C SER A 208 16.97 4.88 -13.63
N LYS A 209 17.42 3.83 -12.94
CA LYS A 209 18.25 2.73 -13.47
C LYS A 209 17.43 1.47 -13.77
N GLY A 210 16.10 1.52 -13.63
CA GLY A 210 15.24 0.38 -13.88
C GLY A 210 15.05 -0.55 -12.68
N SER A 211 15.32 -0.06 -11.46
CA SER A 211 15.30 -0.90 -10.26
C SER A 211 14.57 -0.27 -9.08
N LEU A 212 14.01 -1.11 -8.21
CA LEU A 212 13.35 -0.74 -6.96
C LEU A 212 14.06 -1.33 -5.75
N ASN A 213 15.40 -1.38 -5.71
CA ASN A 213 16.12 -1.97 -4.58
C ASN A 213 16.52 -0.93 -3.52
N GLN A 214 16.71 0.34 -3.90
CA GLN A 214 17.22 1.39 -3.01
C GLN A 214 16.07 2.28 -2.51
N MET A 215 15.26 1.72 -1.61
CA MET A 215 14.10 2.39 -1.03
C MET A 215 14.47 3.67 -0.27
N ASN A 216 13.64 4.70 -0.43
CA ASN A 216 13.67 5.92 0.36
C ASN A 216 12.60 5.85 1.46
N ILE A 217 12.98 5.45 2.67
CA ILE A 217 12.00 5.14 3.72
C ILE A 217 11.14 6.36 4.13
N ASP A 218 11.71 7.56 4.18
CA ASP A 218 10.99 8.80 4.49
C ASP A 218 9.85 9.06 3.50
N TYR A 219 9.94 8.53 2.27
CA TYR A 219 8.84 8.61 1.30
C TYR A 219 7.60 7.88 1.81
N PHE A 220 7.78 6.65 2.29
CA PHE A 220 6.69 5.76 2.72
C PHE A 220 6.16 6.13 4.10
N GLN A 221 7.02 6.61 5.00
CA GLN A 221 6.57 7.23 6.25
C GLN A 221 5.74 8.50 6.02
N TYR A 222 6.05 9.27 4.97
CA TYR A 222 5.18 10.38 4.55
C TYR A 222 3.89 9.88 3.90
N TYR A 223 3.97 8.79 3.12
CA TYR A 223 2.80 8.19 2.48
C TYR A 223 1.82 7.61 3.51
N ASP A 224 2.31 7.10 4.65
CA ASP A 224 1.46 6.74 5.80
C ASP A 224 0.52 7.88 6.18
N LYS A 225 1.04 9.12 6.27
CA LYS A 225 0.24 10.31 6.62
C LYS A 225 -0.83 10.60 5.57
N ILE A 226 -0.48 10.49 4.30
CA ILE A 226 -1.43 10.65 3.17
C ILE A 226 -2.56 9.63 3.29
N ILE A 227 -2.23 8.36 3.50
CA ILE A 227 -3.22 7.28 3.61
C ILE A 227 -4.10 7.49 4.85
N THR A 228 -3.52 7.80 6.01
CA THR A 228 -4.32 8.05 7.22
C THR A 228 -5.24 9.24 7.06
N THR A 229 -4.82 10.29 6.35
CA THR A 229 -5.68 11.43 6.01
C THR A 229 -6.86 10.96 5.15
N LEU A 230 -6.63 10.24 4.06
CA LEU A 230 -7.72 9.74 3.19
C LEU A 230 -8.71 8.87 3.97
N ILE A 231 -8.22 7.92 4.78
CA ILE A 231 -9.07 7.03 5.59
C ILE A 231 -9.88 7.81 6.63
N ALA A 232 -9.29 8.85 7.26
CA ALA A 232 -10.00 9.71 8.21
C ALA A 232 -11.20 10.43 7.55
N HIS A 233 -11.10 10.71 6.26
CA HIS A 233 -12.17 11.29 5.43
C HIS A 233 -13.07 10.24 4.76
N GLU A 234 -13.03 8.98 5.22
CA GLU A 234 -13.83 7.88 4.66
C GLU A 234 -13.56 7.64 3.15
N ILE A 235 -12.33 7.91 2.69
CA ILE A 235 -11.91 7.69 1.30
C ILE A 235 -10.94 6.51 1.22
N VAL A 236 -11.31 5.50 0.44
CA VAL A 236 -10.51 4.30 0.19
C VAL A 236 -9.45 4.60 -0.87
N PRO A 237 -8.15 4.37 -0.59
CA PRO A 237 -7.11 4.42 -1.59
C PRO A 237 -7.14 3.16 -2.48
N VAL A 238 -7.14 3.36 -3.79
CA VAL A 238 -6.73 2.33 -4.74
C VAL A 238 -5.23 2.50 -4.98
N HIS A 239 -4.47 1.49 -4.57
CA HIS A 239 -3.02 1.47 -4.68
C HIS A 239 -2.62 0.88 -6.02
N GLN A 240 -2.16 1.73 -6.93
CA GLN A 240 -1.51 1.33 -8.17
C GLN A 240 0.01 1.34 -7.95
N PRO A 241 0.69 0.17 -7.84
CA PRO A 241 2.07 0.13 -7.38
C PRO A 241 3.04 0.82 -8.36
N VAL A 242 3.17 0.30 -9.59
CA VAL A 242 3.98 0.90 -10.65
C VAL A 242 3.16 0.95 -11.92
N PHE A 243 3.01 2.13 -12.51
CA PHE A 243 2.22 2.31 -13.72
C PHE A 243 2.96 1.74 -14.94
N HIS A 244 2.20 1.16 -15.88
CA HIS A 244 2.74 0.46 -17.06
C HIS A 244 2.44 1.20 -18.37
N GLY A 245 1.36 1.96 -18.42
CA GLY A 245 0.90 2.71 -19.58
C GLY A 245 1.62 4.01 -19.81
N PHE A 246 0.89 5.06 -20.19
CA PHE A 246 1.48 6.38 -20.37
C PHE A 246 1.88 6.95 -19.00
N GLY A 247 3.18 7.15 -18.81
CA GLY A 247 3.73 7.67 -17.56
C GLY A 247 3.20 9.06 -17.23
N TRP A 248 3.41 9.49 -15.99
CA TRP A 248 2.92 10.79 -15.52
C TRP A 248 3.51 11.96 -16.34
N LYS A 249 4.77 11.87 -16.77
CA LYS A 249 5.38 12.82 -17.70
C LYS A 249 5.46 12.32 -19.15
N GLY A 250 4.85 11.17 -19.46
CA GLY A 250 4.90 10.55 -20.79
C GLY A 250 6.32 10.17 -21.23
N LEU A 251 7.19 9.81 -20.28
CA LEU A 251 8.56 9.39 -20.56
C LEU A 251 8.65 7.86 -20.47
N GLU A 252 9.83 7.33 -20.18
CA GLU A 252 10.06 5.89 -20.05
C GLU A 252 9.58 5.40 -18.68
N VAL A 253 8.43 4.70 -18.66
CA VAL A 253 7.85 4.10 -17.46
C VAL A 253 8.56 2.81 -17.08
N LEU A 254 8.75 2.62 -15.77
CA LEU A 254 9.38 1.41 -15.26
C LEU A 254 8.53 0.14 -15.50
N GLY A 255 7.21 0.23 -15.42
CA GLY A 255 6.32 -0.96 -15.43
C GLY A 255 6.53 -1.89 -16.63
N ARG A 256 6.82 -1.34 -17.81
CA ARG A 256 7.01 -2.13 -19.05
C ARG A 256 8.26 -3.02 -19.05
N SER A 257 9.23 -2.71 -18.19
CA SER A 257 10.54 -3.38 -18.16
C SER A 257 10.99 -3.77 -16.74
N ILE A 258 10.08 -3.66 -15.76
CA ILE A 258 10.38 -3.93 -14.37
C ILE A 258 10.79 -5.39 -14.17
N ASN A 259 11.75 -5.64 -13.28
CA ASN A 259 12.06 -7.00 -12.86
C ASN A 259 10.87 -7.56 -12.05
N PRO A 260 10.25 -8.69 -12.45
CA PRO A 260 9.09 -9.25 -11.74
C PRO A 260 9.30 -9.44 -10.23
N LYS A 261 10.50 -9.88 -9.82
CA LYS A 261 10.83 -10.10 -8.40
C LYS A 261 10.97 -8.81 -7.60
N GLU A 262 11.29 -7.70 -8.26
CA GLU A 262 11.31 -6.38 -7.62
C GLU A 262 9.89 -5.83 -7.51
N TYR A 263 9.06 -6.05 -8.52
CA TYR A 263 7.66 -5.64 -8.48
C TYR A 263 6.85 -6.40 -7.43
N GLU A 264 6.95 -7.73 -7.40
CA GLU A 264 6.32 -8.58 -6.38
C GLU A 264 6.72 -8.14 -4.97
N ARG A 265 8.03 -7.89 -4.73
CA ARG A 265 8.52 -7.41 -3.44
C ARG A 265 7.97 -6.04 -3.07
N TYR A 266 7.83 -5.14 -4.04
CA TYR A 266 7.23 -3.84 -3.81
C TYR A 266 5.74 -3.94 -3.48
N CYS A 267 4.99 -4.77 -4.21
CA CYS A 267 3.59 -5.07 -3.91
C CYS A 267 3.45 -5.67 -2.50
N LYS A 268 4.31 -6.62 -2.11
CA LYS A 268 4.32 -7.22 -0.77
C LYS A 268 4.60 -6.18 0.31
N TYR A 269 5.48 -5.22 0.04
CA TYR A 269 5.77 -4.11 0.94
C TYR A 269 4.55 -3.19 1.13
N LEU A 270 3.84 -2.85 0.05
CA LEU A 270 2.61 -2.06 0.13
C LEU A 270 1.52 -2.82 0.89
N LEU A 271 1.35 -4.11 0.61
CA LEU A 271 0.42 -4.99 1.35
C LEU A 271 0.76 -5.01 2.84
N ALA A 272 2.02 -5.25 3.20
CA ALA A 272 2.48 -5.28 4.59
C ALA A 272 2.18 -3.96 5.32
N ARG A 273 2.46 -2.82 4.66
CA ARG A 273 2.37 -1.48 5.25
C ARG A 273 0.95 -0.92 5.28
N TYR A 274 0.13 -1.17 4.25
CA TYR A 274 -1.18 -0.54 4.09
C TYR A 274 -2.36 -1.51 4.17
N GLY A 275 -2.16 -2.80 3.98
CA GLY A 275 -3.24 -3.79 3.89
C GLY A 275 -4.00 -4.08 5.19
N SER A 276 -3.61 -3.51 6.33
CA SER A 276 -4.45 -3.51 7.54
C SER A 276 -5.52 -2.41 7.54
N LEU A 277 -5.50 -1.52 6.55
CA LEU A 277 -6.47 -0.45 6.33
C LEU A 277 -7.32 -0.80 5.10
N PRO A 278 -8.50 -0.17 4.92
CA PRO A 278 -9.27 -0.30 3.69
C PRO A 278 -8.41 0.05 2.47
N ALA A 279 -8.29 -0.89 1.54
CA ALA A 279 -7.45 -0.78 0.35
C ALA A 279 -8.09 -1.50 -0.84
N ILE A 280 -7.74 -1.04 -2.04
CA ILE A 280 -7.98 -1.76 -3.29
C ILE A 280 -6.63 -1.85 -4.01
N TRP A 281 -6.27 -3.02 -4.52
CA TRP A 281 -4.99 -3.26 -5.19
C TRP A 281 -5.17 -3.24 -6.70
N LEU A 282 -4.39 -2.43 -7.42
CA LEU A 282 -4.46 -2.32 -8.88
C LEU A 282 -3.09 -2.64 -9.49
N LEU A 283 -2.85 -3.93 -9.74
CA LEU A 283 -1.53 -4.47 -10.05
C LEU A 283 -1.05 -4.14 -11.47
N GLY A 284 -1.96 -3.91 -12.40
CA GLY A 284 -1.69 -3.46 -13.77
C GLY A 284 -2.29 -2.08 -14.01
N GLY A 285 -1.66 -1.26 -14.86
CA GLY A 285 -2.15 0.10 -15.12
C GLY A 285 -1.86 0.59 -16.53
N ASP A 286 -2.91 0.68 -17.35
CA ASP A 286 -2.97 1.36 -18.65
C ASP A 286 -2.08 0.75 -19.73
N HIS A 287 -1.84 -0.56 -19.66
CA HIS A 287 -1.03 -1.30 -20.62
C HIS A 287 -1.46 -2.78 -20.68
N ASN A 288 -0.57 -3.65 -21.13
CA ASN A 288 -0.80 -5.07 -21.34
C ASN A 288 -1.01 -5.81 -20.00
N GLY A 289 -2.05 -6.64 -19.90
CA GLY A 289 -2.31 -7.46 -18.72
C GLY A 289 -1.18 -8.44 -18.37
N LYS A 290 -0.29 -8.74 -19.31
CA LYS A 290 0.86 -9.64 -19.14
C LYS A 290 2.17 -8.90 -18.87
N ASP A 291 2.12 -7.62 -18.52
CA ASP A 291 3.34 -6.91 -18.18
C ASP A 291 4.09 -7.57 -17.00
N PRO A 292 5.43 -7.44 -16.96
CA PRO A 292 6.26 -8.16 -16.01
C PRO A 292 5.87 -7.93 -14.55
N GLY A 293 5.70 -9.01 -13.79
CA GLY A 293 5.41 -8.95 -12.35
C GLY A 293 3.93 -8.86 -11.98
N ILE A 294 3.01 -8.63 -12.92
CA ILE A 294 1.57 -8.56 -12.62
C ILE A 294 1.08 -9.91 -12.07
N LEU A 295 1.38 -11.02 -12.75
CA LEU A 295 0.96 -12.35 -12.33
C LEU A 295 1.57 -12.73 -10.98
N GLU A 296 2.88 -12.54 -10.84
CA GLU A 296 3.63 -12.86 -9.63
C GLU A 296 3.12 -12.05 -8.43
N SER A 297 2.78 -10.78 -8.65
CA SER A 297 2.19 -9.94 -7.59
C SER A 297 0.76 -10.36 -7.25
N GLY A 298 -0.03 -10.82 -8.22
CA GLY A 298 -1.37 -11.35 -8.01
C GLY A 298 -1.35 -12.60 -7.13
N GLU A 299 -0.54 -13.58 -7.50
CA GLU A 299 -0.35 -14.82 -6.72
C GLU A 299 0.23 -14.52 -5.32
N MET A 300 1.05 -13.48 -5.19
CA MET A 300 1.56 -12.99 -3.90
C MET A 300 0.46 -12.35 -3.04
N LEU A 301 -0.43 -11.54 -3.62
CA LEU A 301 -1.58 -10.94 -2.91
C LEU A 301 -2.54 -12.02 -2.42
N GLU A 302 -2.90 -12.99 -3.26
CA GLU A 302 -3.74 -14.14 -2.89
C GLU A 302 -3.16 -14.93 -1.72
N LYS A 303 -1.84 -15.12 -1.73
CA LYS A 303 -1.16 -15.86 -0.67
C LYS A 303 -1.07 -15.09 0.65
N TRP A 304 -0.86 -13.77 0.61
CA TRP A 304 -0.43 -13.01 1.79
C TRP A 304 -1.41 -11.94 2.27
N ASP A 305 -2.42 -11.57 1.49
CA ASP A 305 -3.49 -10.72 1.97
C ASP A 305 -4.52 -11.56 2.73
N CYS A 306 -4.27 -11.78 4.01
CA CYS A 306 -5.17 -12.54 4.87
C CYS A 306 -6.58 -11.95 5.02
N TYR A 307 -6.85 -10.76 4.45
CA TYR A 307 -8.17 -10.16 4.41
C TYR A 307 -8.85 -10.27 3.04
N ALA A 308 -8.13 -10.74 2.00
CA ALA A 308 -8.60 -10.82 0.62
C ALA A 308 -9.28 -9.53 0.15
N GLN A 309 -8.57 -8.39 0.29
CA GLN A 309 -9.09 -7.11 -0.18
C GLN A 309 -9.10 -7.07 -1.72
N PRO A 310 -10.02 -6.31 -2.34
CA PRO A 310 -10.23 -6.37 -3.78
C PRO A 310 -8.94 -6.10 -4.58
N THR A 311 -8.60 -7.01 -5.48
CA THR A 311 -7.40 -6.96 -6.33
C THR A 311 -7.77 -7.02 -7.81
N GLY A 312 -7.21 -6.11 -8.61
CA GLY A 312 -7.54 -6.01 -10.02
C GLY A 312 -6.43 -5.46 -10.89
N ILE A 313 -6.76 -5.24 -12.16
CA ILE A 313 -5.89 -4.68 -13.19
C ILE A 313 -6.64 -3.63 -14.02
N HIS A 314 -5.95 -2.56 -14.40
CA HIS A 314 -6.47 -1.54 -15.31
C HIS A 314 -5.77 -1.66 -16.66
N TYR A 315 -6.54 -1.90 -17.70
CA TYR A 315 -6.05 -2.14 -19.05
C TYR A 315 -5.84 -0.87 -19.86
N ASN A 316 -5.22 -1.03 -21.02
CA ASN A 316 -5.26 -0.03 -22.08
C ASN A 316 -6.65 -0.04 -22.74
N PRO A 317 -7.23 1.13 -23.06
CA PRO A 317 -8.55 1.25 -23.69
C PRO A 317 -8.68 0.67 -25.11
N CYS A 318 -7.59 0.31 -25.79
CA CYS A 318 -7.57 -0.08 -27.21
C CYS A 318 -7.33 -1.59 -27.45
N ASP A 319 -8.19 -2.49 -26.96
CA ASP A 319 -7.89 -3.94 -27.00
C ASP A 319 -8.59 -4.76 -28.11
N ASP A 320 -9.88 -4.54 -28.35
CA ASP A 320 -10.67 -5.46 -29.19
C ASP A 320 -10.43 -5.26 -30.70
N TYR A 321 -9.63 -4.26 -31.06
CA TYR A 321 -9.41 -3.85 -32.43
C TYR A 321 -7.99 -3.32 -32.61
N LEU A 322 -7.12 -4.14 -33.20
CA LEU A 322 -5.89 -3.64 -33.79
C LEU A 322 -6.23 -2.95 -35.12
N ALA A 323 -6.06 -1.63 -35.18
CA ALA A 323 -6.35 -0.90 -36.40
C ALA A 323 -5.49 -1.42 -37.55
N SER A 324 -6.05 -1.53 -38.76
CA SER A 324 -5.31 -2.08 -39.92
C SER A 324 -4.06 -1.28 -40.30
N TRP A 325 -3.92 -0.06 -39.80
CA TRP A 325 -2.76 0.81 -39.98
C TRP A 325 -1.71 0.67 -38.86
N ALA A 326 -2.08 0.04 -37.74
CA ALA A 326 -1.16 -0.23 -36.64
C ALA A 326 -0.18 -1.32 -37.06
N LYS A 327 1.11 -1.02 -36.96
CA LYS A 327 2.16 -2.02 -37.07
C LYS A 327 2.25 -2.69 -35.71
N GLU A 328 2.37 -4.02 -35.65
CA GLU A 328 2.57 -4.78 -34.42
C GLU A 328 3.87 -4.31 -33.72
N ASP A 329 3.75 -3.27 -32.90
CA ASP A 329 4.78 -2.78 -31.99
C ASP A 329 4.24 -2.78 -30.56
N SER A 330 5.07 -2.41 -29.58
CA SER A 330 4.66 -2.46 -28.17
C SER A 330 3.47 -1.55 -27.84
N ASP A 331 3.30 -0.46 -28.59
CA ASP A 331 2.27 0.55 -28.32
C ASP A 331 0.97 0.29 -29.12
N HIS A 332 1.04 -0.52 -30.18
CA HIS A 332 -0.10 -0.90 -31.02
C HIS A 332 -0.13 -2.42 -31.22
N CYS A 333 -0.50 -3.15 -30.17
CA CYS A 333 -0.69 -4.60 -30.18
C CYS A 333 -1.98 -4.98 -29.44
N PHE A 334 -2.36 -6.27 -29.46
CA PHE A 334 -3.44 -6.74 -28.58
C PHE A 334 -3.01 -6.61 -27.11
N HIS A 335 -3.87 -6.02 -26.29
CA HIS A 335 -3.60 -5.70 -24.89
C HIS A 335 -4.13 -6.78 -23.91
N TYR A 336 -4.91 -7.73 -24.40
CA TYR A 336 -5.38 -8.94 -23.74
C TYR A 336 -6.22 -8.65 -22.46
N ASN A 337 -7.33 -7.92 -22.59
CA ASN A 337 -8.17 -7.47 -21.45
C ASN A 337 -8.95 -8.59 -20.74
N LYS A 338 -8.73 -9.85 -21.14
CA LYS A 338 -9.21 -11.06 -20.43
C LYS A 338 -8.10 -11.83 -19.76
N THR A 339 -6.90 -11.25 -19.68
CA THR A 339 -5.76 -11.91 -19.04
C THR A 339 -6.08 -12.17 -17.57
N TYR A 340 -5.78 -13.40 -17.14
CA TYR A 340 -5.94 -13.87 -15.77
C TYR A 340 -7.38 -13.88 -15.24
N GLN A 341 -8.42 -13.81 -16.08
CA GLN A 341 -9.82 -13.91 -15.63
C GLN A 341 -10.14 -15.23 -14.92
N GLU A 342 -9.35 -16.27 -15.18
CA GLU A 342 -9.44 -17.58 -14.55
C GLU A 342 -8.65 -17.69 -13.24
N LYS A 343 -7.88 -16.67 -12.86
CA LYS A 343 -7.03 -16.69 -11.66
C LYS A 343 -7.80 -16.27 -10.42
N GLU A 344 -7.56 -16.96 -9.31
CA GLU A 344 -8.25 -16.71 -8.03
C GLU A 344 -7.96 -15.32 -7.47
N TRP A 345 -6.75 -14.80 -7.66
CA TRP A 345 -6.37 -13.46 -7.20
C TRP A 345 -7.08 -12.30 -7.89
N LEU A 346 -7.68 -12.51 -9.07
CA LEU A 346 -8.21 -11.40 -9.88
C LEU A 346 -9.71 -11.20 -9.64
N ASP A 347 -10.04 -10.15 -8.88
CA ASP A 347 -11.43 -9.81 -8.53
C ASP A 347 -12.12 -8.93 -9.56
N PHE A 348 -11.39 -8.01 -10.20
CA PHE A 348 -11.97 -7.05 -11.12
C PHE A 348 -10.97 -6.54 -12.17
N GLN A 349 -11.53 -5.93 -13.22
CA GLN A 349 -10.78 -5.32 -14.31
C GLN A 349 -11.37 -3.95 -14.65
N TRP A 350 -10.53 -2.94 -14.82
CA TRP A 350 -10.91 -1.62 -15.33
C TRP A 350 -10.43 -1.47 -16.77
N ALA A 351 -11.20 -0.76 -17.59
CA ALA A 351 -10.90 -0.49 -19.00
C ALA A 351 -10.89 1.02 -19.25
#